data_AF-A0ABD5F1Z8-F1
#
_entry.id   AF-A0ABD5F1Z8-F1
#
_cell.length_a   1.000
_cell.length_b   1.000
_cell.length_c   1.000
_cell.angle_alpha   90.00
_cell.angle_beta   90.00
_cell.angle_gamma   90.00
#
_symmetry.space_group_name_H-M   'P 1'
#
loop_
_entity.id
_entity.type
_entity.pdbx_description
1 polymer ?
#
loop_
_entity_poly.entity_id
_entity_poly.type
_entity_poly.pdbx_seq_one_letter_code
_entity_poly.pdbx_strand_id
1 'polypeptide(L)'
;DMPVLISYEAVGHDPAVLGTGAHMAWSQGPHACPAIGMAETIASIAISQLIHRIPDLQLGVPAAEIRNRPGPYHHALAAMPARFTPVRARTRSEKPWPSNPYTSTTADDRDAEPPPLPQNWQTWLPAECPVGHSRRPPV
;
A
#
# COMPACT_ATOMS: atom_id res chain seq x y z
N ASP A 1 -2.94 -27.87 -18.65
CA ASP A 1 -2.77 -26.45 -18.29
C ASP A 1 -1.32 -26.13 -18.00
N MET A 2 -0.78 -25.16 -18.74
CA MET A 2 0.56 -24.62 -18.51
C MET A 2 0.42 -23.25 -17.84
N PRO A 3 1.11 -22.98 -16.72
CA PRO A 3 1.05 -21.68 -16.08
C PRO A 3 1.73 -20.62 -16.96
N VAL A 4 1.12 -19.44 -17.02
CA VAL A 4 1.68 -18.26 -17.68
C VAL A 4 1.98 -17.21 -16.62
N LEU A 5 3.16 -16.60 -16.70
CA LEU A 5 3.57 -15.48 -15.85
C LEU A 5 3.52 -14.18 -16.67
N ILE A 6 3.01 -13.12 -16.05
CA ILE A 6 2.95 -11.78 -16.63
C ILE A 6 3.84 -10.87 -15.78
N SER A 7 4.77 -10.17 -16.42
CA SER A 7 5.59 -9.15 -15.76
C SER A 7 4.94 -7.79 -15.98
N TYR A 8 4.63 -7.08 -14.90
CA TYR A 8 4.05 -5.74 -14.97
C TYR A 8 5.12 -4.65 -15.18
N GLU A 9 6.37 -4.92 -14.81
CA GLU A 9 7.50 -4.01 -14.96
C GLU A 9 7.95 -3.84 -16.42
N ALA A 10 7.66 -4.81 -17.29
CA ALA A 10 8.02 -4.75 -18.71
C ALA A 10 7.39 -3.55 -19.42
N VAL A 11 6.18 -3.13 -19.02
CA VAL A 11 5.49 -1.97 -19.62
C VAL A 11 6.30 -0.68 -19.45
N GLY A 12 6.97 -0.52 -18.30
CA GLY A 12 7.81 0.65 -18.04
C GLY A 12 9.10 0.70 -18.86
N HIS A 13 9.47 -0.40 -19.53
CA HIS A 13 10.65 -0.53 -20.37
C HIS A 13 10.31 -0.65 -21.87
N ASP A 14 9.02 -0.70 -22.23
CA ASP A 14 8.58 -0.89 -23.61
C ASP A 14 8.65 0.44 -24.39
N PRO A 15 9.53 0.55 -25.41
CA PRO A 15 9.71 1.77 -26.19
C PRO A 15 8.44 2.25 -26.90
N ALA A 16 7.45 1.38 -27.13
CA ALA A 16 6.20 1.77 -27.77
C ALA A 16 5.31 2.65 -26.86
N VAL A 17 5.48 2.58 -25.54
CA VAL A 17 4.65 3.31 -24.55
C VAL A 17 5.47 4.21 -23.62
N LEU A 18 6.80 4.22 -23.73
CA LEU A 18 7.66 5.14 -22.98
C LEU A 18 7.20 6.60 -23.15
N GLY A 19 7.08 7.31 -22.03
CA GLY A 19 6.68 8.73 -22.00
C GLY A 19 5.17 9.00 -22.09
N THR A 20 4.34 7.97 -22.30
CA THR A 20 2.88 8.12 -22.35
C THR A 20 2.22 8.17 -20.97
N GLY A 21 2.94 7.78 -19.92
CA GLY A 21 2.38 7.59 -18.58
C GLY A 21 1.65 6.25 -18.39
N ALA A 22 1.59 5.39 -19.41
CA ALA A 22 1.03 4.05 -19.27
C ALA A 22 1.86 3.19 -18.30
N HIS A 23 1.20 2.57 -17.33
CA HIS A 23 1.83 1.65 -16.37
C HIS A 23 0.86 0.54 -15.95
N MET A 24 1.41 -0.60 -15.52
CA MET A 24 0.64 -1.73 -14.95
C MET A 24 0.95 -1.96 -13.46
N ALA A 25 1.43 -0.93 -12.74
CA ALA A 25 1.77 -1.03 -11.31
C ALA A 25 0.61 -1.54 -10.41
N TRP A 26 -0.64 -1.38 -10.85
CA TRP A 26 -1.84 -1.80 -10.12
C TRP A 26 -2.55 -3.01 -10.74
N SER A 27 -1.87 -3.76 -11.64
CA SER A 27 -2.51 -4.78 -12.48
C SER A 27 -3.65 -4.20 -13.33
N GLN A 28 -4.41 -5.03 -14.04
CA GLN A 28 -5.62 -4.67 -14.78
C GLN A 28 -6.63 -5.81 -14.74
N GLY A 29 -7.93 -5.49 -14.81
CA GLY A 29 -9.03 -6.46 -14.84
C GLY A 29 -9.54 -6.89 -13.46
N PRO A 30 -10.19 -8.07 -13.34
CA PRO A 30 -10.78 -8.56 -12.07
C PRO A 30 -9.79 -8.73 -10.92
N HIS A 31 -8.49 -8.80 -11.22
CA HIS A 31 -7.41 -8.90 -10.24
C HIS A 31 -6.59 -7.60 -10.15
N ALA A 32 -7.18 -6.46 -10.52
CA ALA A 32 -6.59 -5.16 -10.26
C ALA A 32 -6.48 -4.89 -8.74
N CYS A 33 -5.50 -4.08 -8.35
CA CYS A 33 -5.31 -3.69 -6.95
C CYS A 33 -6.57 -2.96 -6.44
N PRO A 34 -7.21 -3.41 -5.34
CA PRO A 34 -8.38 -2.72 -4.78
C PRO A 34 -8.00 -1.47 -3.97
N ALA A 35 -6.71 -1.24 -3.69
CA ALA A 35 -6.23 -0.23 -2.75
C ALA A 35 -5.45 0.93 -3.42
N ILE A 36 -5.70 1.20 -4.72
CA ILE A 36 -4.98 2.22 -5.50
C ILE A 36 -5.00 3.57 -4.80
N GLY A 37 -6.18 4.09 -4.45
CA GLY A 37 -6.31 5.41 -3.84
C GLY A 37 -5.60 5.52 -2.49
N MET A 38 -5.57 4.45 -1.69
CA MET A 38 -4.84 4.42 -0.42
C MET A 38 -3.33 4.44 -0.68
N ALA A 39 -2.84 3.61 -1.59
CA ALA A 39 -1.43 3.53 -1.91
C ALA A 39 -0.89 4.84 -2.52
N GLU A 40 -1.65 5.46 -3.43
CA GLU A 40 -1.34 6.78 -3.99
C GLU A 40 -1.31 7.86 -2.93
N THR A 41 -2.26 7.86 -2.00
CA THR A 41 -2.31 8.81 -0.88
C THR A 41 -1.06 8.67 0.00
N ILE A 42 -0.72 7.43 0.39
CA ILE A 42 0.47 7.15 1.20
C ILE A 42 1.74 7.62 0.48
N ALA A 43 1.93 7.23 -0.77
CA ALA A 43 3.11 7.57 -1.55
C ALA A 43 3.24 9.09 -1.75
N SER A 44 2.17 9.75 -2.18
CA SER A 44 2.17 11.18 -2.48
C SER A 44 2.48 12.02 -1.24
N ILE A 45 1.86 11.68 -0.10
CA ILE A 45 2.11 12.37 1.17
C ILE A 45 3.52 12.09 1.67
N ALA A 46 3.97 10.83 1.64
CA ALA A 46 5.29 10.45 2.12
C ALA A 46 6.41 11.14 1.34
N ILE A 47 6.34 11.11 0.00
CA ILE A 47 7.31 11.75 -0.89
C ILE A 47 7.28 13.27 -0.69
N SER A 48 6.10 13.86 -0.66
CA SER A 48 5.96 15.30 -0.43
C SER A 48 6.57 15.69 0.91
N GLN A 49 6.21 15.02 2.01
CA GLN A 49 6.77 15.33 3.32
C GLN A 49 8.29 15.11 3.38
N LEU A 50 8.80 14.08 2.71
CA LEU A 50 10.24 13.80 2.64
C LEU A 50 10.98 14.98 2.00
N ILE A 51 10.56 15.40 0.80
CA ILE A 51 11.22 16.49 0.05
C ILE A 51 11.10 17.82 0.81
N HIS A 52 9.94 18.13 1.37
CA HIS A 52 9.72 19.38 2.10
C HIS A 52 10.51 19.46 3.41
N ARG A 53 10.74 18.33 4.09
CA ARG A 53 11.44 18.32 5.39
C ARG A 53 12.94 18.11 5.26
N ILE A 54 13.39 17.39 4.22
CA ILE A 54 14.79 16.99 4.05
C ILE A 54 15.23 17.32 2.60
N PRO A 55 15.38 18.61 2.26
CA PRO A 55 15.68 19.02 0.88
C PRO A 55 17.10 18.67 0.44
N ASP A 56 18.03 18.42 1.37
CA ASP A 56 19.43 18.08 1.11
C ASP A 56 19.71 16.57 1.21
N LEU A 57 18.67 15.72 1.04
CA LEU A 57 18.79 14.27 1.06
C LEU A 57 19.70 13.77 -0.07
N GLN A 58 20.76 13.06 0.30
CA GLN A 58 21.69 12.43 -0.63
C GLN A 58 21.86 10.94 -0.35
N LEU A 59 22.23 10.16 -1.36
CA LEU A 59 22.57 8.75 -1.19
C LEU A 59 23.84 8.63 -0.35
N GLY A 60 23.80 7.80 0.69
CA GLY A 60 24.89 7.64 1.64
C GLY A 60 26.04 6.77 1.14
N VAL A 61 25.85 6.11 0.00
CA VAL A 61 26.78 5.21 -0.70
C VAL A 61 26.71 5.46 -2.21
N PRO A 62 27.68 5.03 -3.03
CA PRO A 62 27.57 5.03 -4.48
C PRO A 62 26.34 4.23 -4.97
N ALA A 63 25.67 4.70 -6.03
CA ALA A 63 24.47 4.05 -6.57
C ALA A 63 24.71 2.59 -6.99
N ALA A 64 25.92 2.27 -7.46
CA ALA A 64 26.32 0.91 -7.84
C ALA A 64 26.35 -0.09 -6.66
N GLU A 65 26.38 0.40 -5.42
CA GLU A 65 26.36 -0.45 -4.21
C GLU A 65 24.94 -0.73 -3.69
N ILE A 66 23.93 -0.06 -4.25
CA ILE A 66 22.52 -0.28 -3.90
C ILE A 66 22.07 -1.63 -4.47
N ARG A 67 21.50 -2.45 -3.59
CA ARG A 67 20.99 -3.78 -3.95
C ARG A 67 19.47 -3.80 -3.89
N ASN A 68 18.87 -4.48 -4.87
CA ASN A 68 17.46 -4.85 -4.81
C ASN A 68 17.24 -6.03 -3.86
N ARG A 69 16.03 -6.13 -3.32
CA ARG A 69 15.57 -7.33 -2.63
C ARG A 69 15.49 -8.47 -3.63
N PRO A 70 16.05 -9.65 -3.32
CA PRO A 70 15.86 -10.81 -4.17
C PRO A 70 14.41 -11.27 -4.09
N GLY A 71 13.79 -11.54 -5.24
CA GLY A 71 12.47 -12.16 -5.31
C GLY A 71 11.67 -11.78 -6.56
N PRO A 72 10.68 -12.61 -6.95
CA PRO A 72 9.90 -12.39 -8.17
C PRO A 72 8.70 -11.43 -7.97
N TYR A 73 8.38 -11.04 -6.73
CA TYR A 73 7.14 -10.30 -6.43
C TYR A 73 7.33 -8.81 -6.18
N HIS A 74 8.51 -8.41 -5.69
CA HIS A 74 8.78 -7.04 -5.30
C HIS A 74 10.11 -6.57 -5.87
N HIS A 75 10.05 -5.65 -6.84
CA HIS A 75 11.21 -4.90 -7.25
C HIS A 75 11.39 -3.68 -6.34
N ALA A 76 12.08 -3.89 -5.21
CA ALA A 76 12.30 -2.87 -4.20
C ALA A 76 13.75 -2.90 -3.69
N LEU A 77 14.27 -1.75 -3.26
CA LEU A 77 15.60 -1.68 -2.65
C LEU A 77 15.65 -2.49 -1.35
N ALA A 78 16.73 -3.23 -1.14
CA ALA A 78 16.98 -3.92 0.12
C ALA A 78 17.24 -2.90 1.24
N ALA A 79 17.99 -1.86 0.93
CA ALA A 79 18.23 -0.70 1.78
C ALA A 79 18.52 0.53 0.90
N MET A 80 18.20 1.71 1.43
CA MET A 80 18.56 3.01 0.83
C MET A 80 19.31 3.83 1.89
N PRO A 81 20.63 3.65 2.03
CA PRO A 81 21.44 4.48 2.92
C PRO A 81 21.36 5.94 2.48
N ALA A 82 21.11 6.86 3.40
CA ALA A 82 20.96 8.28 3.08
C ALA A 82 21.71 9.16 4.08
N ARG A 83 22.13 10.33 3.60
CA ARG A 83 22.76 11.41 4.38
C ARG A 83 21.95 12.69 4.18
N PHE A 84 21.78 13.45 5.25
CA PHE A 84 21.08 14.73 5.26
C PHE A 84 21.45 15.52 6.50
N THR A 85 21.25 16.84 6.47
CA THR A 85 21.44 17.69 7.65
C THR A 85 20.40 17.33 8.71
N PRO A 86 20.80 17.03 9.96
CA PRO A 86 19.86 16.64 11.01
C PRO A 86 18.78 17.69 11.23
N VAL A 87 17.53 17.32 10.94
CA VAL A 87 16.36 18.16 11.23
C VAL A 87 15.97 17.91 12.67
N ARG A 88 15.88 18.98 13.48
CA ARG A 88 15.43 18.87 14.87
C ARG A 88 14.03 18.26 14.88
N ALA A 89 13.91 17.03 15.38
CA ALA A 89 12.62 16.40 15.55
C ALA A 89 11.78 17.30 16.47
N ARG A 90 10.68 17.85 15.95
CA ARG A 90 9.66 18.41 16.82
C ARG A 90 9.22 17.27 17.72
N THR A 91 9.29 17.48 19.03
CA THR A 91 8.75 16.54 20.01
C THR A 91 7.32 16.23 19.57
N ARG A 92 7.08 14.99 19.15
CA ARG A 92 5.74 14.54 18.82
C ARG A 92 4.94 14.73 20.10
N SER A 93 3.91 15.57 20.07
CA SER A 93 2.92 15.56 21.13
C SER A 93 2.39 14.12 21.18
N GLU A 94 2.69 13.43 22.27
CA GLU A 94 2.14 12.12 22.60
C GLU A 94 0.66 12.30 22.87
N LYS A 95 -0.14 12.52 21.82
CA LYS A 95 -1.53 12.11 21.88
C LYS A 95 -1.49 10.61 21.59
N PRO A 96 -1.83 9.75 22.57
CA PRO A 96 -1.90 8.31 22.34
C PRO A 96 -2.82 8.07 21.15
N TRP A 97 -2.42 7.18 20.25
CA TRP A 97 -3.35 6.68 19.24
C TRP A 97 -4.55 6.08 20.00
N PRO A 98 -5.81 6.39 19.64
CA PRO A 98 -6.95 5.74 20.26
C PRO A 98 -6.80 4.24 20.01
N SER A 99 -6.86 3.43 21.07
CA SER A 99 -6.69 1.97 21.00
C SER A 99 -7.67 1.29 20.05
N ASN A 100 -8.75 1.99 19.67
CA ASN A 100 -9.63 1.61 18.58
C ASN A 100 -10.12 2.87 17.81
N PRO A 101 -9.72 3.07 16.53
CA PRO A 101 -10.13 4.22 15.72
C PRO A 101 -11.61 4.21 15.31
N TYR A 102 -12.34 3.13 15.61
CA TYR A 102 -13.77 2.99 15.36
C TYR A 102 -14.64 3.25 16.60
N THR A 103 -14.05 3.59 17.74
CA THR A 103 -14.81 3.93 18.96
C THR A 103 -15.33 5.36 18.88
N SER A 104 -16.18 5.65 17.90
CA SER A 104 -17.13 6.75 18.01
C SER A 104 -18.30 6.25 18.86
N THR A 105 -18.11 6.13 20.17
CA THR A 105 -19.25 5.87 21.07
C THR A 105 -19.66 7.17 21.72
N THR A 106 -20.50 7.93 21.01
CA THR A 106 -21.64 8.55 21.68
C THR A 106 -22.55 7.41 22.13
N ALA A 107 -22.92 7.38 23.40
CA ALA A 107 -23.59 6.26 24.06
C ALA A 107 -25.02 5.95 23.55
N ASP A 108 -25.46 6.63 22.48
CA ASP A 108 -26.81 6.61 21.89
C ASP A 108 -26.97 5.56 20.77
N ASP A 109 -25.87 4.96 20.29
CA ASP A 109 -25.86 4.17 19.05
C ASP A 109 -25.95 2.64 19.26
N ARG A 110 -26.18 2.18 20.50
CA ARG A 110 -26.24 0.73 20.81
C ARG A 110 -27.49 0.04 20.24
N ASP A 111 -28.49 0.81 19.82
CA ASP A 111 -29.73 0.33 19.21
C ASP A 111 -29.86 0.70 17.72
N ALA A 112 -28.84 1.32 17.13
CA ALA A 112 -28.86 1.69 15.72
C ALA A 112 -28.52 0.50 14.82
N GLU A 113 -29.41 0.21 13.87
CA GLU A 113 -29.15 -0.74 12.78
C GLU A 113 -27.90 -0.27 12.01
N PRO A 114 -26.93 -1.16 11.73
CA PRO A 114 -25.73 -0.77 11.00
C PRO A 114 -26.12 -0.18 9.64
N PRO A 115 -25.45 0.88 9.17
CA PRO A 115 -25.75 1.46 7.87
C PRO A 115 -25.65 0.37 6.79
N PRO A 116 -26.58 0.35 5.80
CA PRO A 116 -26.55 -0.65 4.76
C PRO A 116 -25.18 -0.61 4.08
N LEU A 117 -24.54 -1.77 4.00
CA LEU A 117 -23.24 -1.87 3.37
C LEU A 117 -23.34 -1.30 1.93
N PRO A 118 -22.35 -0.53 1.47
CA PRO A 118 -22.42 0.10 0.14
C PRO A 118 -22.60 -0.97 -0.94
N GLN A 119 -23.56 -0.81 -1.85
CA GLN A 119 -23.97 -1.86 -2.80
C GLN A 119 -22.83 -2.57 -3.58
N ASN A 120 -21.63 -1.97 -3.63
CA ASN A 120 -20.49 -2.39 -4.43
C ASN A 120 -19.41 -3.20 -3.68
N TRP A 121 -19.49 -3.47 -2.38
CA TRP A 121 -18.52 -4.40 -1.77
C TRP A 121 -18.77 -5.85 -2.22
N GLN A 122 -20.03 -6.18 -2.55
CA GLN A 122 -20.42 -7.50 -3.09
C GLN A 122 -19.85 -7.77 -4.48
N THR A 123 -19.49 -6.74 -5.25
CA THR A 123 -18.88 -6.89 -6.58
C THR A 123 -17.39 -7.26 -6.55
N TRP A 124 -16.74 -7.25 -5.38
CA TRP A 124 -15.33 -7.67 -5.23
C TRP A 124 -15.17 -9.07 -4.64
N LEU A 125 -16.25 -9.70 -4.18
CA LEU A 125 -16.25 -11.09 -3.76
C LEU A 125 -16.70 -11.96 -4.94
N PRO A 126 -15.99 -13.05 -5.29
CA PRO A 126 -16.59 -14.07 -6.15
C PRO A 126 -17.90 -14.53 -5.50
N ALA A 127 -18.93 -14.81 -6.32
CA ALA A 127 -20.29 -15.14 -5.90
C ALA A 127 -20.42 -16.36 -4.95
N GLU A 128 -19.31 -17.04 -4.68
CA GLU A 128 -19.23 -18.26 -3.89
C GLU A 128 -17.98 -18.20 -3.00
N CYS A 129 -18.04 -17.50 -1.87
CA CYS A 129 -17.17 -17.84 -0.75
C CYS A 129 -17.80 -19.05 -0.05
N PRO A 130 -17.23 -20.28 -0.14
CA PRO A 130 -17.72 -21.38 0.66
C PRO A 130 -17.53 -20.98 2.12
N VAL A 131 -18.66 -20.93 2.85
CA VAL A 131 -18.68 -20.68 4.30
C VAL A 131 -17.87 -21.80 4.95
N GLY A 132 -16.59 -21.54 5.20
CA GLY A 132 -15.72 -22.46 5.90
C GLY A 132 -16.27 -22.67 7.31
N HIS A 133 -16.96 -23.79 7.52
CA HIS A 133 -17.41 -24.20 8.84
C HIS A 133 -16.17 -24.46 9.72
N SER A 134 -15.77 -23.46 10.49
CA SER A 134 -14.77 -23.58 11.54
C SER A 134 -15.38 -24.36 12.72
N ARG A 135 -15.42 -25.69 12.61
CA ARG A 135 -15.55 -26.53 13.82
C ARG A 135 -14.22 -26.49 14.56
N ARG A 136 -14.15 -25.70 15.62
CA ARG A 136 -13.12 -25.81 16.67
C ARG A 136 -13.11 -27.26 17.20
N PRO A 137 -11.97 -27.97 17.25
CA PRO A 137 -11.90 -29.22 17.99
C PRO A 137 -11.97 -28.91 19.51
N PRO A 138 -12.64 -29.76 20.31
CA PRO A 138 -12.66 -29.60 21.76
C PRO A 138 -11.27 -29.90 22.36
N VAL A 139 -11.00 -29.22 23.48
CA VAL A 139 -9.78 -29.26 24.30
C VAL A 139 -9.55 -30.63 24.91
#